data_AF-A0A6N8H7Q5-F1
#
_entry.id   AF-A0A6N8H7Q5-F1
#
_cell.length_a   1.000
_cell.length_b   1.000
_cell.length_c   1.000
_cell.angle_alpha   90.00
_cell.angle_beta   90.00
_cell.angle_gamma   90.00
#
_symmetry.space_group_name_H-M   'P 1'
#
loop_
_entity.id
_entity.type
_entity.pdbx_description
1 polymer ?
#
loop_
_entity_poly.entity_id
_entity_poly.type
_entity_poly.pdbx_seq_one_letter_code
_entity_poly.pdbx_strand_id
1 'polypeptide(L)'
;MKRNGLRQLVLAGLVLCLLFLTAPHTFAEDYNTVLDRLGRLQALANSYVETEDSSADPIVLTLSYTRTGDYNTQMWQLTAGVRDAAFENYVNTNDSDLQSLQGMRTVTLPGGQNIDFGHLLASMNLVYNGIPITGSWGGDCMQLAKAYYGQASDEAGYADVMRATFAKDDDGSVSVFGDQDLRADIDSINVGAELTKDTDIATALRDYYQNLSANVVDYARAKQFIILNFGTVDTSADNFGDVIYETMLEDSGMQLLLYMNGMWTTSGWTVNNEYAPALHGAADLLAEWLANAVNNEKIKSDTNDRLVAMGGEALAEALAALGYSDAASEALAAAQNAADSASSTASTTESVISDATQTLQQKFNVKIFQLVLLIVAAAAIFMLILSCAMFANHHSKRKKEFEKKQRAARKAAARKRKAAKQRREREE
;
A
#
# COMPACT_ATOMS: atom_id res chain seq x y z
N MET A 1 -13.97 14.65 60.17
CA MET A 1 -14.13 14.09 58.81
C MET A 1 -14.08 15.09 57.65
N LYS A 2 -14.42 16.39 57.79
CA LYS A 2 -14.45 17.32 56.63
C LYS A 2 -13.09 17.86 56.12
N ARG A 3 -12.00 17.74 56.87
CA ARG A 3 -10.70 18.37 56.53
C ARG A 3 -9.81 17.52 55.60
N ASN A 4 -10.05 16.21 55.52
CA ASN A 4 -9.25 15.28 54.69
C ASN A 4 -9.74 15.20 53.24
N GLY A 5 -11.05 15.39 52.99
CA GLY A 5 -11.61 15.38 51.63
C GLY A 5 -11.17 16.56 50.77
N LEU A 6 -11.02 17.75 51.37
CA LEU A 6 -10.60 18.96 50.63
C LEU A 6 -9.11 18.89 50.22
N ARG A 7 -8.26 18.26 51.04
CA ARG A 7 -6.85 18.03 50.68
C ARG A 7 -6.70 17.01 49.56
N GLN A 8 -7.54 15.97 49.53
CA GLN A 8 -7.53 14.98 48.45
C GLN A 8 -8.06 15.54 47.12
N LEU A 9 -9.08 16.41 47.16
CA LEU A 9 -9.58 17.09 45.95
C LEU A 9 -8.56 18.09 45.38
N VAL A 10 -7.84 18.83 46.23
CA VAL A 10 -6.80 19.76 45.77
C VAL A 10 -5.58 19.01 45.21
N LEU A 11 -5.16 17.91 45.83
CA LEU A 11 -4.08 17.07 45.28
C LEU A 11 -4.49 16.40 43.97
N ALA A 12 -5.74 15.89 43.87
CA ALA A 12 -6.26 15.30 42.63
C ALA A 12 -6.37 16.34 41.51
N GLY A 13 -6.81 17.57 41.81
CA GLY A 13 -6.84 18.68 40.85
C GLY A 13 -5.46 19.13 40.38
N LEU A 14 -4.47 19.18 41.28
CA LEU A 14 -3.09 19.53 40.91
C LEU A 14 -2.40 18.44 40.09
N VAL A 15 -2.66 17.16 40.39
CA VAL A 15 -2.14 16.02 39.61
C VAL A 15 -2.80 15.95 38.24
N LEU A 16 -4.10 16.27 38.12
CA LEU A 16 -4.79 16.36 36.83
C LEU A 16 -4.23 17.52 35.98
N CYS A 17 -4.00 18.70 36.56
CA CYS A 17 -3.36 19.82 35.87
C CYS A 17 -1.91 19.54 35.46
N LEU A 18 -1.14 18.79 36.26
CA LEU A 18 0.22 18.38 35.92
C LEU A 18 0.25 17.29 34.83
N LEU A 19 -0.77 16.42 34.75
CA LEU A 19 -0.90 15.42 33.69
C LEU A 19 -1.29 16.04 32.33
N PHE A 20 -1.99 17.18 32.31
CA PHE A 20 -2.27 17.93 31.07
C PHE A 20 -1.12 18.84 30.61
N LEU A 21 -0.12 19.10 31.46
CA LEU A 21 1.04 19.96 31.15
C LEU A 21 2.25 19.19 30.60
N THR A 22 2.18 17.86 30.51
CA THR A 22 3.27 17.02 29.96
C THR A 22 2.81 16.03 28.92
N ALA A 23 1.61 16.18 28.34
CA ALA A 23 1.38 15.59 27.03
C ALA A 23 2.39 16.26 26.10
N PRO A 24 3.33 15.52 25.47
CA PRO A 24 4.16 16.12 24.45
C PRO A 24 3.18 16.74 23.46
N HIS A 25 3.17 18.07 23.39
CA HIS A 25 2.61 18.74 22.25
C HIS A 25 3.56 18.33 21.13
N THR A 26 3.28 17.20 20.48
CA THR A 26 3.83 16.90 19.16
C THR A 26 3.26 17.99 18.29
N PHE A 27 3.95 19.13 18.24
CA PHE A 27 3.69 20.13 17.21
C PHE A 27 3.74 19.35 15.90
N ALA A 28 2.68 19.47 15.08
CA ALA A 28 2.76 19.03 13.69
C ALA A 28 4.04 19.64 13.12
N GLU A 29 4.94 18.80 12.63
CA GLU A 29 6.20 19.29 12.11
C GLU A 29 5.93 20.16 10.88
N ASP A 30 6.64 21.28 10.78
CA ASP A 30 6.47 22.19 9.65
C ASP A 30 6.79 21.45 8.34
N TYR A 31 5.94 21.66 7.33
CA TYR A 31 6.06 21.03 6.02
C TYR A 31 7.46 21.11 5.40
N ASN A 32 8.15 22.25 5.54
CA ASN A 32 9.50 22.37 4.99
C ASN A 32 10.52 21.51 5.73
N THR A 33 10.35 21.34 7.05
CA THR A 33 11.19 20.45 7.86
C THR A 33 11.03 18.99 7.43
N VAL A 34 9.78 18.57 7.16
CA VAL A 34 9.48 17.24 6.63
C VAL A 34 10.13 17.05 5.26
N LEU A 35 10.01 18.02 4.35
CA LEU A 35 10.63 17.92 3.03
C LEU A 35 12.15 18.01 3.04
N ASP A 36 12.76 18.75 3.98
CA ASP A 36 14.21 18.75 4.16
C ASP A 36 14.72 17.37 4.59
N ARG A 37 13.97 16.67 5.46
CA ARG A 37 14.25 15.27 5.79
C ARG A 37 14.08 14.36 4.58
N LEU A 38 13.02 14.53 3.79
CA LEU A 38 12.80 13.72 2.59
C LEU A 38 13.94 13.90 1.57
N GLY A 39 14.40 15.13 1.37
CA GLY A 39 15.56 15.42 0.51
C GLY A 39 16.86 14.81 1.03
N ARG A 40 17.11 14.88 2.35
CA ARG A 40 18.26 14.19 2.98
C ARG A 40 18.19 12.67 2.80
N LEU A 41 17.01 12.07 2.96
CA LEU A 41 16.80 10.65 2.74
C LEU A 41 17.12 10.25 1.29
N GLN A 42 16.64 11.02 0.31
CA GLN A 42 16.94 10.75 -1.10
C GLN A 42 18.43 10.96 -1.43
N ALA A 43 19.10 11.94 -0.81
CA ALA A 43 20.54 12.11 -0.95
C ALA A 43 21.33 10.89 -0.43
N LEU A 44 20.89 10.28 0.68
CA LEU A 44 21.46 9.03 1.17
C LEU A 44 21.15 7.85 0.25
N ALA A 45 19.97 7.79 -0.38
CA ALA A 45 19.64 6.76 -1.37
C ALA A 45 20.57 6.82 -2.58
N ASN A 46 20.82 8.02 -3.11
CA ASN A 46 21.78 8.23 -4.20
C ASN A 46 23.20 7.82 -3.76
N SER A 47 23.64 8.27 -2.58
CA SER A 47 24.96 7.93 -2.04
C SER A 47 25.13 6.42 -1.86
N TYR A 48 24.12 5.73 -1.33
CA TYR A 48 24.11 4.28 -1.16
C TYR A 48 24.28 3.54 -2.49
N VAL A 49 23.52 3.95 -3.51
CA VAL A 49 23.59 3.39 -4.86
C VAL A 49 24.99 3.56 -5.46
N GLU A 50 25.59 4.75 -5.32
CA GLU A 50 26.95 5.03 -5.78
C GLU A 50 28.02 4.25 -5.01
N THR A 51 27.92 4.18 -3.67
CA THR A 51 28.96 3.57 -2.84
C THR A 51 28.96 2.04 -2.88
N GLU A 52 27.79 1.44 -3.01
CA GLU A 52 27.63 -0.02 -3.02
C GLU A 52 27.63 -0.62 -4.44
N ASP A 53 27.84 0.21 -5.48
CA ASP A 53 27.71 -0.18 -6.90
C ASP A 53 26.39 -0.92 -7.17
N SER A 54 25.32 -0.44 -6.54
CA SER A 54 24.00 -1.07 -6.59
C SER A 54 23.25 -0.62 -7.84
N SER A 55 22.45 -1.50 -8.43
CA SER A 55 21.51 -1.13 -9.50
C SER A 55 20.14 -0.70 -8.97
N ALA A 56 20.02 -0.45 -7.67
CA ALA A 56 18.76 -0.04 -7.05
C ALA A 56 18.34 1.36 -7.52
N ASP A 57 17.02 1.58 -7.59
CA ASP A 57 16.46 2.88 -7.94
C ASP A 57 16.36 3.76 -6.67
N PRO A 58 17.03 4.93 -6.63
CA PRO A 58 16.98 5.85 -5.48
C PRO A 58 15.57 6.32 -5.12
N ILE A 59 14.66 6.48 -6.09
CA ILE A 59 13.26 6.84 -5.84
C ILE A 59 12.57 5.73 -5.05
N VAL A 60 12.73 4.48 -5.50
CA VAL A 60 12.14 3.30 -4.85
C VAL A 60 12.74 3.11 -3.45
N LEU A 61 14.05 3.27 -3.27
CA LEU A 61 14.69 3.20 -1.96
C LEU A 61 14.12 4.26 -1.00
N THR A 62 13.97 5.50 -1.47
CA THR A 62 13.45 6.62 -0.68
C THR A 62 12.01 6.39 -0.26
N LEU A 63 11.12 6.06 -1.20
CA LEU A 63 9.69 5.89 -0.94
C LEU A 63 9.39 4.61 -0.16
N SER A 64 10.10 3.51 -0.43
CA SER A 64 9.94 2.27 0.35
C SER A 64 10.42 2.41 1.80
N TYR A 65 11.46 3.22 2.05
CA TYR A 65 11.97 3.45 3.40
C TYR A 65 10.90 4.01 4.35
N THR A 66 10.07 4.94 3.87
CA THR A 66 9.04 5.63 4.68
C THR A 66 7.84 4.72 5.01
N ARG A 67 7.57 3.72 4.16
CA ARG A 67 6.47 2.77 4.34
C ARG A 67 6.70 1.87 5.55
N THR A 68 5.78 1.90 6.50
CA THR A 68 5.76 1.01 7.68
C THR A 68 4.31 0.64 8.02
N GLY A 69 4.12 -0.29 8.96
CA GLY A 69 2.78 -0.70 9.40
C GLY A 69 1.93 -1.21 8.24
N ASP A 70 0.75 -0.61 8.07
CA ASP A 70 -0.23 -1.00 7.04
C ASP A 70 0.27 -0.77 5.61
N TYR A 71 1.26 0.13 5.41
CA TYR A 71 1.91 0.38 4.11
C TYR A 71 3.05 -0.59 3.79
N ASN A 72 3.27 -1.62 4.60
CA ASN A 72 4.34 -2.62 4.38
C ASN A 72 3.84 -4.08 4.47
N THR A 73 2.54 -4.32 4.28
CA THR A 73 1.99 -5.68 4.19
C THR A 73 2.54 -6.43 2.96
N GLN A 74 2.23 -7.73 2.85
CA GLN A 74 2.63 -8.53 1.68
C GLN A 74 2.13 -7.92 0.36
N MET A 75 0.92 -7.35 0.35
CA MET A 75 0.36 -6.70 -0.84
C MET A 75 1.18 -5.47 -1.25
N TRP A 76 1.48 -4.59 -0.29
CA TRP A 76 2.35 -3.44 -0.52
C TRP A 76 3.76 -3.81 -0.97
N GLN A 77 4.32 -4.92 -0.46
CA GLN A 77 5.62 -5.40 -0.91
C GLN A 77 5.59 -5.92 -2.35
N LEU A 78 4.47 -6.51 -2.78
CA LEU A 78 4.29 -6.99 -4.15
C LEU A 78 4.09 -5.85 -5.16
N THR A 79 3.32 -4.83 -4.80
CA THR A 79 2.95 -3.73 -5.71
C THR A 79 3.92 -2.55 -5.65
N ALA A 80 4.43 -2.21 -4.47
CA ALA A 80 5.32 -1.06 -4.26
C ALA A 80 6.79 -1.44 -4.04
N GLY A 81 7.12 -2.74 -4.04
CA GLY A 81 8.45 -3.26 -3.80
C GLY A 81 8.77 -3.52 -2.33
N VAL A 82 9.83 -4.30 -2.08
CA VAL A 82 10.28 -4.66 -0.73
C VAL A 82 11.21 -3.56 -0.18
N ARG A 83 11.10 -3.27 1.12
CA ARG A 83 12.02 -2.36 1.80
C ARG A 83 13.43 -2.96 1.87
N ASP A 84 14.44 -2.15 1.60
CA ASP A 84 15.84 -2.59 1.62
C ASP A 84 16.45 -2.43 3.02
N ALA A 85 16.65 -3.56 3.70
CA ALA A 85 17.18 -3.58 5.06
C ALA A 85 18.63 -3.08 5.17
N ALA A 86 19.44 -3.25 4.11
CA ALA A 86 20.82 -2.74 4.09
C ALA A 86 20.82 -1.22 3.94
N PHE A 87 19.96 -0.69 3.06
CA PHE A 87 19.73 0.74 2.95
C PHE A 87 19.15 1.34 4.24
N GLU A 88 18.17 0.69 4.88
CA GLU A 88 17.65 1.14 6.18
C GLU A 88 18.76 1.25 7.24
N ASN A 89 19.66 0.26 7.29
CA ASN A 89 20.80 0.31 8.21
C ASN A 89 21.80 1.42 7.83
N TYR A 90 22.01 1.65 6.53
CA TYR A 90 22.83 2.74 6.02
C TYR A 90 22.27 4.10 6.44
N VAL A 91 20.96 4.33 6.27
CA VAL A 91 20.28 5.55 6.72
C VAL A 91 20.42 5.73 8.23
N ASN A 92 20.12 4.70 9.02
CA ASN A 92 20.24 4.78 10.48
C ASN A 92 21.67 5.07 10.97
N THR A 93 22.69 4.64 10.23
CA THR A 93 24.10 4.89 10.56
C THR A 93 24.52 6.32 10.22
N ASN A 94 24.02 6.88 9.11
CA ASN A 94 24.46 8.18 8.61
C ASN A 94 23.58 9.34 9.11
N ASP A 95 22.28 9.10 9.32
CA ASP A 95 21.31 10.12 9.73
C ASP A 95 20.07 9.49 10.40
N SER A 96 20.19 9.19 11.70
CA SER A 96 19.11 8.54 12.46
C SER A 96 17.86 9.41 12.64
N ASP A 97 17.93 10.72 12.44
CA ASP A 97 16.78 11.63 12.52
C ASP A 97 15.73 11.31 11.43
N LEU A 98 16.17 10.71 10.32
CA LEU A 98 15.30 10.33 9.20
C LEU A 98 14.34 9.19 9.54
N GLN A 99 14.52 8.50 10.66
CA GLN A 99 13.54 7.54 11.16
C GLN A 99 12.17 8.21 11.43
N SER A 100 12.14 9.52 11.71
CA SER A 100 10.89 10.28 11.88
C SER A 100 9.98 10.29 10.64
N LEU A 101 10.52 10.02 9.44
CA LEU A 101 9.72 9.88 8.22
C LEU A 101 8.91 8.57 8.19
N GLN A 102 9.24 7.59 9.03
CA GLN A 102 8.53 6.32 9.11
C GLN A 102 7.28 6.47 9.98
N GLY A 103 6.13 6.12 9.42
CA GLY A 103 4.84 6.20 10.13
C GLY A 103 4.35 7.63 10.36
N MET A 104 4.84 8.58 9.56
CA MET A 104 4.30 9.93 9.50
C MET A 104 2.83 9.89 9.10
N ARG A 105 2.01 10.71 9.76
CA ARG A 105 0.56 10.81 9.49
C ARG A 105 0.28 12.22 8.99
N THR A 106 -0.23 13.08 9.84
CA THR A 106 -0.65 14.44 9.45
C THR A 106 0.51 15.40 9.28
N VAL A 107 0.56 16.08 8.14
CA VAL A 107 1.39 17.28 7.87
C VAL A 107 0.49 18.42 7.40
N THR A 108 0.74 19.64 7.87
CA THR A 108 0.01 20.84 7.40
C THR A 108 0.72 21.44 6.20
N LEU A 109 0.04 21.47 5.05
CA LEU A 109 0.53 22.00 3.78
C LEU A 109 0.64 23.54 3.81
N PRO A 110 1.39 24.16 2.88
CA PRO A 110 1.52 25.63 2.79
C PRO A 110 0.17 26.38 2.69
N GLY A 111 -0.86 25.74 2.14
CA GLY A 111 -2.23 26.28 2.05
C GLY A 111 -3.08 26.12 3.32
N GLY A 112 -2.53 25.53 4.39
CA GLY A 112 -3.21 25.30 5.67
C GLY A 112 -4.04 24.01 5.74
N GLN A 113 -4.22 23.29 4.62
CA GLN A 113 -4.85 21.98 4.61
C GLN A 113 -3.91 20.92 5.19
N ASN A 114 -4.46 19.97 5.95
CA ASN A 114 -3.70 18.82 6.45
C ASN A 114 -3.65 17.71 5.39
N ILE A 115 -2.68 16.81 5.45
CA ILE A 115 -2.61 15.64 4.57
C ILE A 115 -2.05 14.46 5.34
N ASP A 116 -2.52 13.24 5.03
CA ASP A 116 -1.82 12.04 5.48
C ASP A 116 -0.58 11.87 4.60
N PHE A 117 0.55 12.33 5.11
CA PHE A 117 1.80 12.38 4.38
C PHE A 117 2.43 10.99 4.23
N GLY A 118 2.19 10.08 5.19
CA GLY A 118 2.58 8.69 5.06
C GLY A 118 1.83 8.00 3.93
N HIS A 119 0.51 8.22 3.87
CA HIS A 119 -0.33 7.79 2.76
C HIS A 119 0.19 8.37 1.43
N LEU A 120 0.39 9.70 1.35
CA LEU A 120 0.88 10.37 0.15
C LEU A 120 2.13 9.70 -0.41
N LEU A 121 3.16 9.50 0.42
CA LEU A 121 4.42 8.90 -0.02
C LEU A 121 4.27 7.42 -0.40
N ALA A 122 3.42 6.67 0.32
CA ALA A 122 3.12 5.28 -0.02
C ALA A 122 2.43 5.19 -1.39
N SER A 123 1.43 6.03 -1.64
CA SER A 123 0.71 6.09 -2.93
C SER A 123 1.60 6.59 -4.06
N MET A 124 2.47 7.58 -3.82
CA MET A 124 3.48 7.99 -4.82
C MET A 124 4.42 6.83 -5.19
N ASN A 125 4.76 5.93 -4.26
CA ASN A 125 5.56 4.74 -4.55
C ASN A 125 4.84 3.83 -5.56
N LEU A 126 3.54 3.66 -5.41
CA LEU A 126 2.72 2.84 -6.29
C LEU A 126 2.58 3.48 -7.68
N VAL A 127 2.30 4.78 -7.74
CA VAL A 127 2.20 5.54 -8.99
C VAL A 127 3.51 5.45 -9.77
N TYR A 128 4.65 5.67 -9.11
CA TYR A 128 5.97 5.55 -9.73
C TYR A 128 6.25 4.14 -10.28
N ASN A 129 5.75 3.11 -9.60
CA ASN A 129 5.84 1.72 -10.05
C ASN A 129 4.77 1.33 -11.09
N GLY A 130 3.94 2.27 -11.54
CA GLY A 130 2.91 2.05 -12.56
C GLY A 130 1.65 1.36 -12.05
N ILE A 131 1.34 1.48 -10.75
CA ILE A 131 0.13 0.92 -10.12
C ILE A 131 -0.65 2.04 -9.41
N PRO A 132 -1.17 3.04 -10.14
CA PRO A 132 -1.63 4.29 -9.55
C PRO A 132 -2.90 4.19 -8.70
N ILE A 133 -3.72 3.16 -8.91
CA ILE A 133 -5.04 3.05 -8.27
C ILE A 133 -4.96 2.19 -6.99
N THR A 134 -4.19 1.10 -7.05
CA THR A 134 -4.16 0.06 -6.02
C THR A 134 -3.53 0.54 -4.74
N GLY A 135 -4.27 0.60 -3.63
CA GLY A 135 -3.73 1.07 -2.36
C GLY A 135 -3.59 2.59 -2.25
N SER A 136 -4.02 3.32 -3.27
CA SER A 136 -4.41 4.74 -3.23
C SER A 136 -5.96 4.82 -3.26
N TRP A 137 -6.55 5.70 -4.08
CA TRP A 137 -8.00 5.98 -4.09
C TRP A 137 -8.88 4.75 -4.30
N GLY A 138 -8.45 3.78 -5.11
CA GLY A 138 -9.19 2.52 -5.28
C GLY A 138 -9.11 1.63 -4.03
N GLY A 139 -7.97 1.64 -3.34
CA GLY A 139 -7.80 0.98 -2.05
C GLY A 139 -8.70 1.55 -0.98
N ASP A 140 -8.84 2.87 -0.92
CA ASP A 140 -9.71 3.55 0.03
C ASP A 140 -11.19 3.39 -0.30
N CYS A 141 -11.56 3.39 -1.59
CA CYS A 141 -12.91 2.99 -2.03
C CYS A 141 -13.24 1.55 -1.57
N MET A 142 -12.29 0.61 -1.70
CA MET A 142 -12.46 -0.74 -1.18
C MET A 142 -12.60 -0.77 0.35
N GLN A 143 -11.78 -0.02 1.10
CA GLN A 143 -11.87 0.03 2.56
C GLN A 143 -13.22 0.58 3.01
N LEU A 144 -13.70 1.64 2.36
CA LEU A 144 -15.01 2.24 2.59
C LEU A 144 -16.13 1.23 2.30
N ALA A 145 -16.09 0.57 1.14
CA ALA A 145 -17.01 -0.50 0.77
C ALA A 145 -17.05 -1.63 1.81
N LYS A 146 -15.88 -2.06 2.28
CA LYS A 146 -15.74 -3.13 3.27
C LYS A 146 -16.27 -2.74 4.64
N ALA A 147 -16.03 -1.50 5.09
CA ALA A 147 -16.51 -1.02 6.38
C ALA A 147 -18.04 -0.91 6.45
N TYR A 148 -18.67 -0.60 5.32
CA TYR A 148 -20.12 -0.43 5.23
C TYR A 148 -20.87 -1.67 4.74
N TYR A 149 -20.18 -2.73 4.34
CA TYR A 149 -20.78 -3.95 3.82
C TYR A 149 -21.95 -4.46 4.70
N GLY A 150 -23.09 -4.72 4.05
CA GLY A 150 -24.31 -5.20 4.68
C GLY A 150 -25.17 -4.12 5.34
N GLN A 151 -24.79 -2.84 5.25
CA GLN A 151 -25.58 -1.72 5.81
C GLN A 151 -26.57 -1.12 4.79
N ALA A 152 -26.45 -1.47 3.51
CA ALA A 152 -27.39 -1.10 2.45
C ALA A 152 -27.53 -2.26 1.44
N SER A 153 -28.46 -2.12 0.49
CA SER A 153 -28.76 -3.16 -0.51
C SER A 153 -28.40 -2.77 -1.95
N ASP A 154 -28.24 -1.48 -2.24
CA ASP A 154 -27.98 -0.93 -3.55
C ASP A 154 -26.94 0.20 -3.49
N GLU A 155 -26.47 0.62 -4.66
CA GLU A 155 -25.37 1.58 -4.86
C GLU A 155 -25.67 2.92 -4.18
N ALA A 156 -26.86 3.48 -4.44
CA ALA A 156 -27.32 4.72 -3.84
C ALA A 156 -27.43 4.63 -2.31
N GLY A 157 -27.97 3.53 -1.77
CA GLY A 157 -28.05 3.31 -0.35
C GLY A 157 -26.67 3.22 0.31
N TYR A 158 -25.69 2.60 -0.36
CA TYR A 158 -24.31 2.56 0.12
C TYR A 158 -23.65 3.93 0.11
N ALA A 159 -23.77 4.68 -0.99
CA ALA A 159 -23.26 6.06 -1.07
C ALA A 159 -23.83 6.93 0.05
N ASP A 160 -25.14 6.83 0.33
CA ASP A 160 -25.79 7.59 1.39
C ASP A 160 -25.24 7.29 2.79
N VAL A 161 -25.01 6.02 3.14
CA VAL A 161 -24.46 5.66 4.47
C VAL A 161 -22.96 5.99 4.59
N MET A 162 -22.21 5.84 3.49
CA MET A 162 -20.76 6.11 3.44
C MET A 162 -20.43 7.60 3.51
N ARG A 163 -21.33 8.46 3.02
CA ARG A 163 -21.17 9.93 3.06
C ARG A 163 -20.91 10.47 4.48
N ALA A 164 -21.30 9.72 5.51
CA ALA A 164 -21.02 10.08 6.90
C ALA A 164 -19.53 10.09 7.27
N THR A 165 -18.69 9.34 6.55
CA THR A 165 -17.23 9.23 6.82
C THR A 165 -16.37 9.63 5.65
N PHE A 166 -16.88 9.57 4.42
CA PHE A 166 -16.14 9.94 3.21
C PHE A 166 -15.78 11.44 3.19
N ALA A 167 -14.53 11.74 2.84
CA ALA A 167 -13.98 13.09 2.72
C ALA A 167 -14.23 13.99 3.94
N LYS A 168 -14.44 13.38 5.11
CA LYS A 168 -14.73 14.07 6.36
C LYS A 168 -13.42 14.55 6.99
N ASP A 169 -13.42 15.80 7.46
CA ASP A 169 -12.35 16.37 8.27
C ASP A 169 -12.02 15.46 9.46
N ASP A 170 -10.73 15.33 9.77
CA ASP A 170 -10.29 14.70 11.01
C ASP A 170 -10.74 15.52 12.24
N ASP A 171 -11.90 15.16 12.76
CA ASP A 171 -12.49 15.68 13.99
C ASP A 171 -12.31 14.72 15.18
N GLY A 172 -11.43 13.72 15.04
CA GLY A 172 -11.22 12.64 16.00
C GLY A 172 -12.30 11.55 15.98
N SER A 173 -13.26 11.60 15.07
CA SER A 173 -14.15 10.47 14.78
C SER A 173 -13.51 9.45 13.82
N VAL A 174 -14.11 8.27 13.70
CA VAL A 174 -13.64 7.25 12.76
C VAL A 174 -14.01 7.66 11.34
N SER A 175 -13.01 7.93 10.51
CA SER A 175 -13.14 8.01 9.05
C SER A 175 -12.50 6.78 8.41
N VAL A 176 -13.06 6.32 7.28
CA VAL A 176 -12.57 5.16 6.50
C VAL A 176 -12.02 5.59 5.13
N PHE A 177 -12.27 6.84 4.73
CA PHE A 177 -11.65 7.51 3.58
C PHE A 177 -11.75 9.02 3.84
N GLY A 178 -10.86 9.53 4.70
CA GLY A 178 -10.95 10.88 5.25
C GLY A 178 -10.52 11.96 4.27
N ASP A 179 -10.71 13.22 4.66
CA ASP A 179 -10.29 14.36 3.84
C ASP A 179 -8.76 14.40 3.61
N GLN A 180 -7.98 13.97 4.59
CA GLN A 180 -6.52 13.86 4.53
C GLN A 180 -6.06 12.75 3.58
N ASP A 181 -6.74 11.60 3.59
CA ASP A 181 -6.47 10.47 2.69
C ASP A 181 -6.88 10.81 1.26
N LEU A 182 -8.07 11.40 1.06
CA LEU A 182 -8.53 11.84 -0.26
C LEU A 182 -7.55 12.83 -0.90
N ARG A 183 -7.01 13.77 -0.12
CA ARG A 183 -5.95 14.66 -0.59
C ARG A 183 -4.65 13.92 -0.88
N ALA A 184 -4.26 12.97 -0.03
CA ALA A 184 -3.08 12.14 -0.25
C ALA A 184 -3.18 11.35 -1.55
N ASP A 185 -4.32 10.76 -1.83
CA ASP A 185 -4.58 10.01 -3.05
C ASP A 185 -4.50 10.89 -4.29
N ILE A 186 -5.21 12.02 -4.29
CA ILE A 186 -5.21 12.94 -5.42
C ILE A 186 -3.82 13.51 -5.69
N ASP A 187 -3.14 13.98 -4.63
CA ASP A 187 -1.83 14.61 -4.75
C ASP A 187 -0.75 13.58 -5.10
N SER A 188 -0.90 12.32 -4.67
CA SER A 188 0.03 11.24 -5.03
C SER A 188 -0.01 10.91 -6.52
N ILE A 189 -1.19 10.93 -7.14
CA ILE A 189 -1.32 10.77 -8.60
C ILE A 189 -0.67 11.96 -9.31
N ASN A 190 -1.04 13.18 -8.90
CA ASN A 190 -0.61 14.40 -9.58
C ASN A 190 0.92 14.57 -9.55
N VAL A 191 1.55 14.31 -8.40
CA VAL A 191 3.02 14.44 -8.26
C VAL A 191 3.73 13.16 -8.70
N GLY A 192 3.20 11.99 -8.33
CA GLY A 192 3.79 10.68 -8.62
C GLY A 192 3.92 10.41 -10.12
N ALA A 193 2.95 10.86 -10.93
CA ALA A 193 2.96 10.66 -12.38
C ALA A 193 4.07 11.45 -13.10
N GLU A 194 4.61 12.49 -12.45
CA GLU A 194 5.69 13.33 -12.99
C GLU A 194 7.08 12.86 -12.53
N LEU A 195 7.15 11.91 -11.59
CA LEU A 195 8.41 11.41 -11.09
C LEU A 195 9.14 10.61 -12.18
N THR A 196 10.45 10.86 -12.26
CA THR A 196 11.42 10.07 -13.00
C THR A 196 12.52 9.62 -12.04
N LYS A 197 13.36 8.68 -12.47
CA LYS A 197 14.52 8.22 -11.67
C LYS A 197 15.45 9.34 -11.22
N ASP A 198 15.47 10.47 -11.94
CA ASP A 198 16.35 11.61 -11.71
C ASP A 198 15.63 12.76 -10.97
N THR A 199 14.35 12.60 -10.62
CA THR A 199 13.55 13.63 -9.97
C THR A 199 13.89 13.76 -8.48
N ASP A 200 14.10 14.98 -7.99
CA ASP A 200 14.15 15.26 -6.55
C ASP A 200 12.73 15.34 -5.98
N ILE A 201 12.35 14.39 -5.12
CA ILE A 201 10.98 14.22 -4.64
C ILE A 201 10.55 15.42 -3.78
N ALA A 202 11.46 15.91 -2.93
CA ALA A 202 11.18 17.06 -2.08
C ALA A 202 10.93 18.33 -2.92
N THR A 203 11.70 18.54 -3.98
CA THR A 203 11.52 19.65 -4.92
C THR A 203 10.22 19.50 -5.70
N ALA A 204 9.91 18.31 -6.22
CA ALA A 204 8.65 18.05 -6.91
C ALA A 204 7.43 18.39 -6.04
N LEU A 205 7.45 17.98 -4.75
CA LEU A 205 6.40 18.34 -3.80
C LEU A 205 6.36 19.86 -3.53
N ARG A 206 7.52 20.50 -3.30
CA ARG A 206 7.56 21.97 -3.13
C ARG A 206 6.94 22.70 -4.32
N ASP A 207 7.35 22.35 -5.53
CA ASP A 207 6.88 22.98 -6.75
C ASP A 207 5.38 22.76 -6.93
N TYR A 208 4.90 21.54 -6.69
CA TYR A 208 3.48 21.22 -6.75
C TYR A 208 2.64 22.12 -5.81
N TYR A 209 2.96 22.13 -4.52
CA TYR A 209 2.18 22.90 -3.55
C TYR A 209 2.38 24.41 -3.64
N GLN A 210 3.52 24.90 -4.15
CA GLN A 210 3.73 26.33 -4.41
C GLN A 210 2.90 26.82 -5.60
N ASN A 211 2.67 25.95 -6.59
CA ASN A 211 1.89 26.28 -7.79
C ASN A 211 0.37 26.09 -7.61
N LEU A 212 -0.06 25.39 -6.54
CA LEU A 212 -1.47 25.30 -6.18
C LEU A 212 -2.00 26.64 -5.65
N SER A 213 -2.79 27.32 -6.48
CA SER A 213 -3.42 28.58 -6.10
C SER A 213 -4.48 28.35 -5.02
N ALA A 214 -4.38 29.08 -3.90
CA ALA A 214 -5.28 28.97 -2.76
C ALA A 214 -6.77 29.14 -3.11
N ASN A 215 -7.10 29.88 -4.19
CA ASN A 215 -8.48 30.16 -4.57
C ASN A 215 -9.13 29.06 -5.43
N VAL A 216 -8.34 28.13 -5.97
CA VAL A 216 -8.81 27.07 -6.90
C VAL A 216 -8.10 25.75 -6.62
N VAL A 217 -7.67 25.52 -5.38
CA VAL A 217 -6.81 24.40 -5.02
C VAL A 217 -7.47 23.05 -5.35
N ASP A 218 -8.72 22.86 -4.93
CA ASP A 218 -9.43 21.59 -5.17
C ASP A 218 -9.78 21.42 -6.65
N TYR A 219 -10.09 22.51 -7.36
CA TYR A 219 -10.29 22.49 -8.82
C TYR A 219 -9.01 22.04 -9.54
N ALA A 220 -7.85 22.62 -9.21
CA ALA A 220 -6.58 22.30 -9.87
C ALA A 220 -6.17 20.84 -9.61
N ARG A 221 -6.33 20.39 -8.36
CA ARG A 221 -6.13 18.99 -7.94
C ARG A 221 -7.02 18.02 -8.70
N ALA A 222 -8.33 18.22 -8.63
CA ALA A 222 -9.32 17.33 -9.22
C ALA A 222 -9.17 17.29 -10.74
N LYS A 223 -8.95 18.44 -11.40
CA LYS A 223 -8.77 18.51 -12.84
C LYS A 223 -7.59 17.67 -13.32
N GLN A 224 -6.41 17.82 -12.69
CA GLN A 224 -5.23 17.05 -13.08
C GLN A 224 -5.42 15.55 -12.80
N PHE A 225 -6.00 15.21 -11.64
CA PHE A 225 -6.33 13.82 -11.29
C PHE A 225 -7.28 13.18 -12.30
N ILE A 226 -8.33 13.89 -12.70
CA ILE A 226 -9.29 13.44 -13.70
C ILE A 226 -8.60 13.19 -15.04
N ILE A 227 -7.76 14.13 -15.49
CA ILE A 227 -7.00 13.98 -16.74
C ILE A 227 -6.13 12.72 -16.69
N LEU A 228 -5.40 12.51 -15.59
CA LEU A 228 -4.47 11.39 -15.44
C LEU A 228 -5.16 10.03 -15.34
N ASN A 229 -6.33 9.93 -14.70
CA ASN A 229 -7.02 8.64 -14.56
C ASN A 229 -8.05 8.38 -15.66
N PHE A 230 -8.82 9.40 -16.05
CA PHE A 230 -10.03 9.23 -16.88
C PHE A 230 -9.92 9.94 -18.25
N GLY A 231 -8.92 10.81 -18.45
CA GLY A 231 -8.70 11.53 -19.69
C GLY A 231 -9.76 12.58 -19.97
N THR A 232 -10.32 12.57 -21.18
CA THR A 232 -11.45 13.46 -21.53
C THR A 232 -12.76 12.85 -21.05
N VAL A 233 -13.39 13.46 -20.06
CA VAL A 233 -14.62 12.97 -19.45
C VAL A 233 -15.58 14.12 -19.15
N ASP A 234 -16.87 13.85 -19.26
CA ASP A 234 -17.93 14.76 -18.85
C ASP A 234 -18.32 14.45 -17.40
N THR A 235 -17.88 15.28 -16.45
CA THR A 235 -18.14 15.03 -15.03
C THR A 235 -19.59 15.32 -14.62
N SER A 236 -20.35 15.99 -15.49
CA SER A 236 -21.79 16.23 -15.29
C SER A 236 -22.68 15.08 -15.76
N ALA A 237 -22.11 14.08 -16.43
CA ALA A 237 -22.88 12.97 -16.96
C ALA A 237 -23.31 12.02 -15.85
N ASP A 238 -24.55 11.53 -15.94
CA ASP A 238 -25.14 10.61 -14.95
C ASP A 238 -24.30 9.32 -14.76
N ASN A 239 -23.50 8.94 -15.76
CA ASN A 239 -22.65 7.75 -15.72
C ASN A 239 -21.20 8.02 -15.30
N PHE A 240 -20.87 9.20 -14.75
CA PHE A 240 -19.50 9.47 -14.30
C PHE A 240 -19.06 8.54 -13.16
N GLY A 241 -19.97 8.16 -12.27
CA GLY A 241 -19.74 7.12 -11.25
C GLY A 241 -19.33 5.78 -11.86
N ASP A 242 -20.03 5.33 -12.90
CA ASP A 242 -19.68 4.11 -13.65
C ASP A 242 -18.27 4.20 -14.23
N VAL A 243 -17.85 5.35 -14.76
CA VAL A 243 -16.49 5.53 -15.30
C VAL A 243 -15.44 5.28 -14.22
N ILE A 244 -15.64 5.81 -13.01
CA ILE A 244 -14.72 5.60 -11.89
C ILE A 244 -14.72 4.14 -11.44
N TYR A 245 -15.91 3.56 -11.29
CA TYR A 245 -16.09 2.18 -10.88
C TYR A 245 -15.39 1.21 -11.86
N GLU A 246 -15.67 1.33 -13.15
CA GLU A 246 -15.06 0.48 -14.18
C GLU A 246 -13.54 0.71 -14.26
N THR A 247 -13.06 1.95 -14.14
CA THR A 247 -11.61 2.23 -14.09
C THR A 247 -10.94 1.51 -12.92
N MET A 248 -11.61 1.44 -11.76
CA MET A 248 -11.14 0.69 -10.60
C MET A 248 -11.14 -0.83 -10.86
N LEU A 249 -12.15 -1.37 -11.54
CA LEU A 249 -12.23 -2.81 -11.82
C LEU A 249 -11.30 -3.26 -12.96
N GLU A 250 -10.98 -2.38 -13.91
CA GLU A 250 -10.04 -2.65 -15.00
C GLU A 250 -8.58 -2.71 -14.51
N ASP A 251 -8.27 -2.09 -13.38
CA ASP A 251 -6.92 -2.08 -12.81
C ASP A 251 -6.52 -3.43 -12.22
N SER A 252 -5.53 -4.09 -12.82
CA SER A 252 -5.08 -5.41 -12.36
C SER A 252 -4.60 -5.43 -10.92
N GLY A 253 -4.00 -4.35 -10.41
CA GLY A 253 -3.59 -4.30 -9.02
C GLY A 253 -4.80 -4.25 -8.08
N MET A 254 -5.86 -3.54 -8.46
CA MET A 254 -7.15 -3.54 -7.76
C MET A 254 -7.82 -4.90 -7.83
N GLN A 255 -7.81 -5.58 -8.98
CA GLN A 255 -8.31 -6.95 -9.09
C GLN A 255 -7.60 -7.89 -8.11
N LEU A 256 -6.27 -7.79 -8.00
CA LEU A 256 -5.49 -8.53 -7.00
C LEU A 256 -5.89 -8.16 -5.58
N LEU A 257 -6.00 -6.86 -5.27
CA LEU A 257 -6.36 -6.36 -3.95
C LEU A 257 -7.75 -6.84 -3.51
N LEU A 258 -8.74 -6.74 -4.41
CA LEU A 258 -10.11 -7.20 -4.20
C LEU A 258 -10.16 -8.71 -4.03
N TYR A 259 -9.41 -9.47 -4.83
CA TYR A 259 -9.30 -10.92 -4.68
C TYR A 259 -8.73 -11.33 -3.32
N MET A 260 -7.64 -10.69 -2.89
CA MET A 260 -7.05 -10.93 -1.57
C MET A 260 -7.98 -10.55 -0.41
N ASN A 261 -9.00 -9.73 -0.66
CA ASN A 261 -10.00 -9.34 0.31
C ASN A 261 -11.35 -10.08 0.17
N GLY A 262 -11.45 -11.07 -0.73
CA GLY A 262 -12.70 -11.82 -0.95
C GLY A 262 -13.80 -11.05 -1.69
N MET A 263 -13.45 -9.91 -2.29
CA MET A 263 -14.33 -9.03 -3.05
C MET A 263 -14.23 -9.27 -4.56
N TRP A 264 -13.39 -10.22 -5.00
CA TRP A 264 -13.27 -10.71 -6.37
C TRP A 264 -13.42 -12.22 -6.41
N THR A 265 -13.93 -12.74 -7.53
CA THR A 265 -14.24 -14.16 -7.71
C THR A 265 -13.42 -14.75 -8.85
N THR A 266 -13.06 -16.02 -8.72
CA THR A 266 -12.37 -16.76 -9.80
C THR A 266 -13.33 -17.15 -10.92
N SER A 267 -14.63 -17.30 -10.63
CA SER A 267 -15.64 -17.66 -11.62
C SER A 267 -15.87 -16.52 -12.61
N GLY A 268 -15.22 -16.60 -13.77
CA GLY A 268 -15.29 -15.55 -14.79
C GLY A 268 -14.47 -14.31 -14.45
N TRP A 269 -13.54 -14.42 -13.50
CA TRP A 269 -12.64 -13.36 -13.03
C TRP A 269 -13.33 -12.00 -12.91
N THR A 270 -14.29 -11.90 -11.99
CA THR A 270 -15.14 -10.72 -11.83
C THR A 270 -15.37 -10.38 -10.37
N VAL A 271 -15.81 -9.15 -10.10
CA VAL A 271 -16.18 -8.67 -8.78
C VAL A 271 -17.21 -9.58 -8.11
N ASN A 272 -17.10 -9.76 -6.80
CA ASN A 272 -18.11 -10.46 -6.03
C ASN A 272 -19.38 -9.60 -5.96
N ASN A 273 -20.49 -10.11 -6.51
CA ASN A 273 -21.78 -9.41 -6.56
C ASN A 273 -22.31 -8.95 -5.19
N GLU A 274 -21.88 -9.58 -4.09
CA GLU A 274 -22.24 -9.13 -2.74
C GLU A 274 -21.59 -7.78 -2.38
N TYR A 275 -20.43 -7.48 -2.95
CA TYR A 275 -19.67 -6.25 -2.70
C TYR A 275 -19.80 -5.22 -3.81
N ALA A 276 -20.24 -5.63 -5.02
CA ALA A 276 -20.36 -4.74 -6.17
C ALA A 276 -21.16 -3.45 -5.86
N PRO A 277 -22.34 -3.49 -5.20
CA PRO A 277 -23.06 -2.26 -4.89
C PRO A 277 -22.32 -1.34 -3.91
N ALA A 278 -21.56 -1.90 -2.96
CA ALA A 278 -20.79 -1.11 -2.00
C ALA A 278 -19.55 -0.46 -2.65
N LEU A 279 -18.87 -1.19 -3.52
CA LEU A 279 -17.74 -0.66 -4.29
C LEU A 279 -18.17 0.45 -5.23
N HIS A 280 -19.31 0.27 -5.90
CA HIS A 280 -19.87 1.26 -6.80
C HIS A 280 -20.36 2.51 -6.02
N GLY A 281 -21.07 2.33 -4.90
CA GLY A 281 -21.43 3.46 -4.03
C GLY A 281 -20.25 4.28 -3.50
N ALA A 282 -19.08 3.65 -3.28
CA ALA A 282 -17.84 4.36 -2.95
C ALA A 282 -17.29 5.15 -4.16
N ALA A 283 -17.35 4.56 -5.37
CA ALA A 283 -16.98 5.24 -6.61
C ALA A 283 -17.89 6.44 -6.91
N ASP A 284 -19.20 6.33 -6.64
CA ASP A 284 -20.17 7.41 -6.77
C ASP A 284 -19.84 8.61 -5.87
N LEU A 285 -19.40 8.37 -4.62
CA LEU A 285 -18.98 9.45 -3.73
C LEU A 285 -17.71 10.16 -4.22
N LEU A 286 -16.75 9.40 -4.76
CA LEU A 286 -15.57 10.00 -5.38
C LEU A 286 -15.95 10.80 -6.64
N ALA A 287 -16.87 10.29 -7.46
CA ALA A 287 -17.39 10.98 -8.63
C ALA A 287 -18.09 12.29 -8.25
N GLU A 288 -18.95 12.25 -7.23
CA GLU A 288 -19.64 13.42 -6.69
C GLU A 288 -18.63 14.49 -6.24
N TRP A 289 -17.61 14.09 -5.48
CA TRP A 289 -16.58 15.01 -5.00
C TRP A 289 -15.79 15.64 -6.16
N LEU A 290 -15.33 14.81 -7.11
CA LEU A 290 -14.54 15.26 -8.26
C LEU A 290 -15.35 16.19 -9.16
N ALA A 291 -16.60 15.83 -9.48
CA ALA A 291 -17.49 16.65 -10.28
C ALA A 291 -17.73 18.01 -9.61
N ASN A 292 -18.01 18.02 -8.30
CA ASN A 292 -18.19 19.27 -7.55
C ASN A 292 -16.92 20.13 -7.54
N ALA A 293 -15.75 19.53 -7.32
CA ALA A 293 -14.46 20.23 -7.30
C ALA A 293 -14.15 20.91 -8.64
N VAL A 294 -14.58 20.32 -9.76
CA VAL A 294 -14.44 20.91 -11.11
C VAL A 294 -15.68 21.63 -11.62
N ASN A 295 -16.61 21.99 -10.74
CA ASN A 295 -17.85 22.70 -11.09
C ASN A 295 -18.71 21.99 -12.16
N ASN A 296 -18.69 20.66 -12.17
CA ASN A 296 -19.37 19.80 -13.16
C ASN A 296 -18.93 20.09 -14.61
N GLU A 297 -17.70 20.57 -14.79
CA GLU A 297 -17.15 20.85 -16.11
C GLU A 297 -16.84 19.56 -16.88
N LYS A 298 -16.99 19.62 -18.20
CA LYS A 298 -16.38 18.64 -19.08
C LYS A 298 -14.87 18.87 -19.12
N ILE A 299 -14.12 17.92 -18.60
CA ILE A 299 -12.67 17.95 -18.60
C ILE A 299 -12.16 17.40 -19.94
N LYS A 300 -11.20 18.12 -20.54
CA LYS A 300 -10.52 17.69 -21.77
C LYS A 300 -9.06 17.42 -21.44
N SER A 301 -8.59 16.27 -21.89
CA SER A 301 -7.17 15.97 -21.95
C SER A 301 -6.64 16.31 -23.33
N ASP A 302 -5.54 17.06 -23.39
CA ASP A 302 -4.86 17.40 -24.64
C ASP A 302 -4.04 16.21 -25.20
N THR A 303 -3.83 15.18 -24.39
CA THR A 303 -3.14 13.94 -24.76
C THR A 303 -3.95 12.71 -24.37
N ASN A 304 -3.58 11.54 -24.91
CA ASN A 304 -4.12 10.26 -24.46
C ASN A 304 -3.23 9.60 -23.39
N ASP A 305 -2.39 10.38 -22.70
CA ASP A 305 -1.42 9.91 -21.70
C ASP A 305 -2.07 9.63 -20.33
N ARG A 306 -3.25 9.01 -20.32
CA ARG A 306 -3.81 8.51 -19.06
C ARG A 306 -2.86 7.47 -18.47
N LEU A 307 -2.77 7.45 -17.15
CA LEU A 307 -2.11 6.37 -16.44
C LEU A 307 -2.85 5.08 -16.79
N VAL A 308 -2.09 4.04 -17.11
CA VAL A 308 -2.67 2.78 -17.56
C VAL A 308 -2.64 1.79 -16.42
N ALA A 309 -3.75 1.08 -16.25
CA ALA A 309 -3.87 -0.16 -15.50
C ALA A 309 -2.83 -1.19 -15.93
N MET A 310 -2.22 -1.84 -14.94
CA MET A 310 -1.33 -2.99 -15.14
C MET A 310 -2.04 -4.07 -15.99
N GLY A 311 -1.30 -4.71 -16.90
CA GLY A 311 -1.86 -5.73 -17.81
C GLY A 311 -2.17 -7.07 -17.12
N GLY A 312 -3.16 -7.80 -17.64
CA GLY A 312 -3.63 -9.05 -17.03
C GLY A 312 -2.61 -10.21 -16.99
N GLU A 313 -1.56 -10.19 -17.82
CA GLU A 313 -0.45 -11.15 -17.69
C GLU A 313 0.32 -10.96 -16.37
N ALA A 314 0.62 -9.71 -16.02
CA ALA A 314 1.30 -9.36 -14.78
C ALA A 314 0.48 -9.76 -13.54
N LEU A 315 -0.84 -9.62 -13.62
CA LEU A 315 -1.76 -10.11 -12.59
C LEU A 315 -1.69 -11.62 -12.41
N ALA A 316 -1.74 -12.37 -13.51
CA ALA A 316 -1.66 -13.83 -13.46
C ALA A 316 -0.33 -14.30 -12.85
N GLU A 317 0.79 -13.66 -13.22
CA GLU A 317 2.10 -13.94 -12.64
C GLU A 317 2.13 -13.65 -11.13
N ALA A 318 1.58 -12.52 -10.68
CA ALA A 318 1.50 -12.17 -9.26
C ALA A 318 0.67 -13.19 -8.47
N LEU A 319 -0.49 -13.60 -8.99
CA LEU A 319 -1.34 -14.63 -8.38
C LEU A 319 -0.63 -15.98 -8.31
N ALA A 320 0.08 -16.38 -9.36
CA ALA A 320 0.84 -17.62 -9.40
C ALA A 320 2.00 -17.59 -8.39
N ALA A 321 2.72 -16.47 -8.27
CA ALA A 321 3.80 -16.27 -7.29
C ALA A 321 3.28 -16.36 -5.85
N LEU A 322 2.04 -15.93 -5.61
CA LEU A 322 1.34 -16.07 -4.34
C LEU A 322 0.78 -17.48 -4.06
N GLY A 323 0.86 -18.40 -5.04
CA GLY A 323 0.35 -19.76 -4.92
C GLY A 323 -1.13 -19.92 -5.29
N TYR A 324 -1.75 -18.92 -5.90
CA TYR A 324 -3.15 -18.95 -6.38
C TYR A 324 -3.22 -19.34 -7.86
N SER A 325 -2.78 -20.56 -8.19
CA SER A 325 -2.67 -21.02 -9.59
C SER A 325 -4.00 -21.05 -10.36
N ASP A 326 -5.10 -21.37 -9.69
CA ASP A 326 -6.44 -21.36 -10.30
C ASP A 326 -6.86 -19.92 -10.63
N ALA A 327 -6.71 -19.00 -9.69
CA ALA A 327 -6.98 -17.58 -9.88
C ALA A 327 -6.09 -16.97 -10.98
N ALA A 328 -4.81 -17.34 -11.02
CA ALA A 328 -3.88 -16.90 -12.07
C ALA A 328 -4.35 -17.33 -13.46
N SER A 329 -4.85 -18.56 -13.59
CA SER A 329 -5.32 -19.10 -14.86
C SER A 329 -6.61 -18.41 -15.32
N GLU A 330 -7.54 -18.15 -14.40
CA GLU A 330 -8.79 -17.41 -14.69
C GLU A 330 -8.52 -15.95 -15.06
N ALA A 331 -7.63 -15.26 -14.33
CA ALA A 331 -7.21 -13.89 -14.64
C ALA A 331 -6.58 -13.79 -16.03
N LEU A 332 -5.69 -14.74 -16.36
CA LEU A 332 -5.05 -14.79 -17.68
C LEU A 332 -6.07 -15.04 -18.80
N ALA A 333 -7.00 -15.98 -18.59
CA ALA A 333 -8.05 -16.27 -19.56
C ALA A 333 -8.97 -15.06 -19.79
N ALA A 334 -9.36 -14.37 -18.72
CA ALA A 334 -10.16 -13.14 -18.82
C ALA A 334 -9.43 -12.03 -19.60
N ALA A 335 -8.13 -11.84 -19.33
CA ALA A 335 -7.31 -10.88 -20.05
C ALA A 335 -7.18 -11.20 -21.55
N GLN A 336 -7.00 -12.48 -21.89
CA GLN A 336 -6.94 -12.94 -23.28
C GLN A 336 -8.29 -12.74 -24.00
N ASN A 337 -9.40 -13.08 -23.35
CA ASN A 337 -10.73 -12.87 -23.92
C ASN A 337 -11.04 -11.39 -24.17
N ALA A 338 -10.61 -10.49 -23.28
CA ALA A 338 -10.74 -9.05 -23.47
C ALA A 338 -9.92 -8.55 -24.67
N ALA A 339 -8.68 -9.03 -24.82
CA ALA A 339 -7.82 -8.70 -25.96
C ALA A 339 -8.40 -9.20 -27.30
N ASP A 340 -8.90 -10.43 -27.34
CA ASP A 340 -9.54 -11.02 -28.52
C ASP A 340 -10.82 -10.26 -28.91
N SER A 341 -11.62 -9.86 -27.91
CA SER A 341 -12.83 -9.05 -28.11
C SER A 341 -12.50 -7.67 -28.68
N ALA A 342 -11.45 -7.02 -28.19
CA ALA A 342 -10.95 -5.76 -28.73
C ALA A 342 -10.47 -5.92 -30.19
N SER A 343 -9.73 -7.00 -30.50
CA SER A 343 -9.28 -7.30 -31.87
C SER A 343 -10.43 -7.57 -32.84
N SER A 344 -11.52 -8.17 -32.36
CA SER A 344 -12.70 -8.49 -33.20
C SER A 344 -13.56 -7.27 -33.54
N THR A 345 -13.51 -6.22 -32.69
CA THR A 345 -14.26 -4.96 -32.88
C THR A 345 -13.47 -3.93 -33.70
N ALA A 346 -12.16 -4.12 -33.88
CA ALA A 346 -11.23 -3.15 -34.44
C ALA A 346 -11.10 -3.14 -35.98
N SER A 347 -12.10 -3.59 -36.75
CA SER A 347 -12.01 -3.58 -38.22
C SER A 347 -12.10 -2.17 -38.87
N THR A 348 -12.03 -1.07 -38.11
CA THR A 348 -12.24 0.30 -38.65
C THR A 348 -11.28 1.40 -38.17
N THR A 349 -10.22 1.17 -37.39
CA THR A 349 -9.30 2.27 -37.01
C THR A 349 -7.86 1.83 -36.68
N GLU A 350 -7.11 1.39 -37.70
CA GLU A 350 -5.77 0.81 -37.54
C GLU A 350 -4.65 1.78 -37.10
N SER A 351 -4.78 3.11 -37.23
CA SER A 351 -3.64 4.02 -37.00
C SER A 351 -3.53 4.62 -35.59
N VAL A 352 -4.58 4.56 -34.77
CA VAL A 352 -4.58 5.18 -33.42
C VAL A 352 -4.22 4.16 -32.33
N ILE A 353 -4.48 2.88 -32.60
CA ILE A 353 -4.27 1.79 -31.65
C ILE A 353 -2.80 1.31 -31.66
N SER A 354 -2.08 1.39 -32.78
CA SER A 354 -0.64 1.03 -32.78
C SER A 354 0.16 1.93 -31.85
N ASP A 355 -0.17 3.23 -31.81
CA ASP A 355 0.56 4.20 -30.99
C ASP A 355 0.20 4.07 -29.50
N ALA A 356 -1.05 3.78 -29.17
CA ALA A 356 -1.48 3.50 -27.80
C ALA A 356 -0.91 2.17 -27.27
N THR A 357 -0.90 1.12 -28.10
CA THR A 357 -0.34 -0.20 -27.76
C THR A 357 1.19 -0.15 -27.62
N GLN A 358 1.85 0.60 -28.49
CA GLN A 358 3.30 0.82 -28.40
C GLN A 358 3.67 1.71 -27.20
N THR A 359 2.81 2.68 -26.85
CA THR A 359 2.95 3.49 -25.63
C THR A 359 2.71 2.64 -24.38
N LEU A 360 1.76 1.71 -24.38
CA LEU A 360 1.55 0.72 -23.32
C LEU A 360 2.78 -0.17 -23.15
N GLN A 361 3.31 -0.73 -24.25
CA GLN A 361 4.50 -1.59 -24.20
C GLN A 361 5.80 -0.85 -23.88
N GLN A 362 5.89 0.45 -24.13
CA GLN A 362 7.07 1.28 -23.84
C GLN A 362 7.01 1.97 -22.48
N LYS A 363 5.82 2.36 -22.00
CA LYS A 363 5.62 3.00 -20.67
C LYS A 363 5.42 1.97 -19.55
N PHE A 364 4.94 0.77 -19.84
CA PHE A 364 5.10 -0.36 -18.92
C PHE A 364 6.50 -0.91 -19.04
N ASN A 365 7.35 -0.59 -18.07
CA ASN A 365 8.58 -1.33 -17.91
C ASN A 365 8.25 -2.68 -17.27
N VAL A 366 7.71 -3.60 -18.06
CA VAL A 366 7.45 -5.01 -17.67
C VAL A 366 8.68 -5.62 -16.99
N LYS A 367 9.89 -5.15 -17.33
CA LYS A 367 11.14 -5.56 -16.70
C LYS A 367 11.26 -5.13 -15.22
N ILE A 368 10.73 -3.98 -14.82
CA ILE A 368 10.74 -3.54 -13.41
C ILE A 368 9.80 -4.42 -12.59
N PHE A 369 8.57 -4.63 -13.07
CA PHE A 369 7.60 -5.48 -12.38
C PHE A 369 8.06 -6.95 -12.34
N GLN A 370 8.58 -7.48 -13.45
CA GLN A 370 9.15 -8.82 -13.53
C GLN A 370 10.37 -8.97 -12.62
N LEU A 371 11.21 -7.93 -12.47
CA LEU A 371 12.33 -7.92 -11.53
C LEU A 371 11.85 -7.94 -10.07
N VAL A 372 10.83 -7.14 -9.72
CA VAL A 372 10.22 -7.14 -8.38
C VAL A 372 9.61 -8.51 -8.07
N LEU A 373 8.87 -9.11 -8.99
CA LEU A 373 8.33 -10.47 -8.85
C LEU A 373 9.44 -11.52 -8.70
N LEU A 374 10.54 -11.40 -9.45
CA LEU A 374 11.71 -12.27 -9.30
C LEU A 374 12.34 -12.15 -7.92
N ILE A 375 12.45 -10.94 -7.38
CA ILE A 375 12.98 -10.68 -6.04
C ILE A 375 12.05 -11.27 -4.97
N VAL A 376 10.72 -11.08 -5.10
CA VAL A 376 9.75 -11.65 -4.16
C VAL A 376 9.74 -13.18 -4.21
N ALA A 377 9.77 -13.77 -5.41
CA ALA A 377 9.88 -15.21 -5.58
C ALA A 377 11.19 -15.76 -4.98
N ALA A 378 12.31 -15.06 -5.18
CA ALA A 378 13.59 -15.42 -4.58
C ALA A 378 13.55 -15.33 -3.05
N ALA A 379 12.93 -14.29 -2.49
CA ALA A 379 12.75 -14.12 -1.05
C ALA A 379 11.86 -15.23 -0.45
N ALA A 380 10.77 -15.59 -1.12
CA ALA A 380 9.88 -16.68 -0.71
C ALA A 380 10.59 -18.03 -0.72
N ILE A 381 11.37 -18.33 -1.78
CA ILE A 381 12.19 -19.54 -1.88
C ILE A 381 13.24 -19.56 -0.76
N PHE A 382 13.89 -18.43 -0.48
CA PHE A 382 14.88 -18.32 0.58
C PHE A 382 14.27 -18.59 1.97
N MET A 383 13.10 -18.04 2.26
CA MET A 383 12.34 -18.29 3.50
C MET A 383 11.93 -19.76 3.64
N LEU A 384 11.56 -20.42 2.53
CA LEU A 384 11.28 -21.85 2.51
C LEU A 384 12.53 -22.69 2.82
N ILE A 385 13.68 -22.34 2.23
CA ILE A 385 14.97 -23.01 2.49
C ILE A 385 15.36 -22.86 3.96
N LEU A 386 15.24 -21.65 4.53
CA LEU A 386 15.50 -21.40 5.95
C LEU A 386 14.58 -22.21 6.86
N SER A 387 13.29 -22.29 6.52
CA SER A 387 12.30 -23.10 7.25
C SER A 387 12.65 -24.59 7.24
N CYS A 388 13.04 -25.13 6.07
CA CYS A 388 13.52 -26.50 5.92
C CYS A 388 14.81 -26.75 6.72
N ALA A 389 15.76 -25.82 6.69
CA ALA A 389 17.02 -25.93 7.42
C ALA A 389 16.81 -25.90 8.94
N MET A 390 15.94 -25.02 9.43
CA MET A 390 15.54 -24.97 10.84
C MET A 390 14.86 -26.26 11.28
N PHE A 391 13.96 -26.81 10.46
CA PHE A 391 13.29 -28.08 10.73
C PHE A 391 14.29 -29.25 10.81
N ALA A 392 15.22 -29.35 9.86
CA ALA A 392 16.27 -30.37 9.86
C ALA A 392 17.19 -30.27 11.08
N ASN A 393 17.57 -29.05 11.48
CA ASN A 393 18.39 -28.81 12.66
C ASN A 393 17.65 -29.19 13.95
N HIS A 394 16.37 -28.82 14.07
CA HIS A 394 15.54 -29.20 15.22
C HIS A 394 15.35 -30.72 15.32
N HIS A 395 15.15 -31.40 14.19
CA HIS A 395 15.08 -32.86 14.14
C HIS A 395 16.42 -33.51 14.54
N SER A 396 17.55 -32.99 14.07
CA SER A 396 18.90 -33.45 14.45
C SER A 396 19.16 -33.30 15.95
N LYS A 397 18.79 -32.15 16.55
CA LYS A 397 18.88 -31.92 18.00
C LYS A 397 18.02 -32.94 18.77
N ARG A 398 16.77 -33.14 18.38
CA ARG A 398 15.87 -34.15 19.01
C ARG A 398 16.44 -35.57 18.91
N LYS A 399 17.00 -35.95 17.77
CA LYS A 399 17.65 -37.26 17.58
C LYS A 399 18.85 -37.43 18.52
N LYS A 400 19.73 -36.43 18.63
CA LYS A 400 20.88 -36.47 19.55
C LYS A 400 20.46 -36.56 21.02
N GLU A 401 19.40 -35.85 21.41
CA GLU A 401 18.86 -35.96 22.77
C GLU A 401 18.29 -37.36 23.06
N PHE A 402 17.57 -37.93 22.10
CA PHE A 402 17.04 -39.28 22.22
C PHE A 402 18.16 -40.33 22.36
N GLU A 403 19.20 -40.24 21.52
CA GLU A 403 20.38 -41.11 21.61
C GLU A 403 21.12 -40.95 22.96
N LYS A 404 21.23 -39.73 23.48
CA LYS A 404 21.83 -39.45 24.79
C LYS A 404 21.04 -40.09 25.92
N LYS A 405 19.70 -39.97 25.90
CA LYS A 405 18.80 -40.63 26.86
C LYS A 405 18.92 -42.15 26.79
N GLN A 406 18.99 -42.72 25.58
CA GLN A 406 19.13 -44.16 25.39
C GLN A 406 20.48 -44.68 25.91
N ARG A 407 21.58 -43.95 25.68
CA ARG A 407 22.91 -44.29 26.23
C ARG A 407 22.93 -44.23 27.76
N ALA A 408 22.28 -43.22 28.35
CA ALA A 408 22.17 -43.09 29.80
C ALA A 408 21.39 -44.28 30.42
N ALA A 409 20.27 -44.66 29.79
CA ALA A 409 19.48 -45.82 30.21
C ALA A 409 20.28 -47.14 30.15
N ARG A 410 21.03 -47.37 29.06
CA ARG A 410 21.91 -48.55 28.94
C ARG A 410 22.99 -48.61 30.01
N LYS A 411 23.64 -47.47 30.32
CA LYS A 411 24.64 -47.38 31.41
C LYS A 411 24.02 -47.66 32.78
N ALA A 412 22.83 -47.14 33.05
CA ALA A 412 22.11 -47.40 34.30
C ALA A 412 21.73 -48.87 34.46
N ALA A 413 21.24 -49.52 33.38
CA ALA A 413 20.93 -50.94 33.37
C ALA A 413 22.18 -51.81 33.61
N ALA A 414 23.31 -51.47 32.98
CA ALA A 414 24.57 -52.16 33.19
C ALA A 414 25.07 -52.04 34.64
N ARG A 415 24.96 -50.86 35.25
CA ARG A 415 25.28 -50.65 36.67
C ARG A 415 24.40 -51.48 37.60
N LYS A 416 23.08 -51.52 37.34
CA LYS A 416 22.15 -52.37 38.11
C LYS A 416 22.49 -53.86 38.00
N ARG A 417 22.81 -54.35 36.79
CA ARG A 417 23.24 -55.75 36.59
C ARG A 417 24.54 -56.08 37.32
N LYS A 418 25.53 -55.18 37.29
CA LYS A 418 26.79 -55.36 38.01
C LYS A 418 26.58 -55.38 39.54
N ALA A 419 25.75 -54.48 40.06
CA ALA A 419 25.39 -54.45 41.48
C ALA A 419 24.61 -55.70 41.92
N ALA A 420 23.70 -56.21 41.08
CA ALA A 420 22.99 -57.46 41.34
C ALA A 420 23.92 -58.68 41.35
N LYS A 421 24.89 -58.73 40.43
CA LYS A 421 25.92 -59.78 40.40
C LYS A 421 26.79 -59.75 41.66
N GLN A 422 27.26 -58.56 42.05
CA GLN A 422 28.06 -58.38 43.27
C GLN A 422 27.29 -58.66 44.56
N ARG A 423 25.96 -58.55 44.57
CA ARG A 423 25.13 -58.99 45.71
C ARG A 423 25.03 -60.50 45.78
N ARG A 424 24.79 -61.17 44.66
CA ARG A 424 24.77 -62.65 44.60
C ARG A 424 26.11 -63.26 45.02
N GLU A 425 27.23 -62.68 44.59
CA GLU A 425 28.58 -63.11 45.00
C GLU A 425 28.91 -62.86 46.49
N ARG A 426 28.06 -62.14 47.24
CA ARG A 426 28.21 -61.96 48.71
C ARG A 426 27.24 -62.83 49.51
N GLU A 427 26.28 -63.44 48.84
CA GLU A 427 25.26 -64.30 49.45
C GLU A 427 25.59 -65.80 49.25
N GLU A 428 26.59 -66.12 48.43
CA GLU A 428 27.32 -67.40 48.34
C GLU A 428 28.60 -67.34 49.18
#